data_AF-A0A5P2CQV7-F1
#
_entry.id   AF-A0A5P2CQV7-F1
#
_cell.length_a   1.000
_cell.length_b   1.000
_cell.length_c   1.000
_cell.angle_alpha   90.00
_cell.angle_beta   90.00
_cell.angle_gamma   90.00
#
_symmetry.space_group_name_H-M   'P 1'
#
loop_
_entity.id
_entity.type
_entity.pdbx_description
1 polymer ?
#
loop_
_entity_poly.entity_id
_entity_poly.type
_entity_poly.pdbx_seq_one_letter_code
_entity_poly.pdbx_strand_id
1 'polypeptide(L)'
;MCKAGEHDLTDPANVGLRRRPGGAVSRYCKPCNRRRSRDHHHRRREAAAPSRRRRPARGSALETLQMLADGETVAEIALQRSISQDAVYRALGRLRHRYGVRSNAALVAVALADGDIQPVHGQPLPPGGDTTAAHTASLLRLIRGERRALKPRDVQRGRMLDHLYAFSEPHAVSVLWTARLITAKDLPQLTSRRTV
;
A
#
# COMPACT_ATOMS: atom_id res chain seq x y z
N MET A 1 41.73 4.72 -18.65
CA MET A 1 40.69 3.66 -18.56
C MET A 1 39.76 3.86 -17.36
N CYS A 2 38.48 3.49 -17.49
CA CYS A 2 37.46 3.61 -16.43
C CYS A 2 37.56 2.46 -15.42
N LYS A 3 36.83 2.55 -14.29
CA LYS A 3 36.87 1.52 -13.23
C LYS A 3 36.42 0.12 -13.68
N ALA A 4 35.64 0.02 -14.76
CA ALA A 4 35.27 -1.26 -15.35
C ALA A 4 36.32 -1.81 -16.33
N GLY A 5 37.37 -1.04 -16.64
CA GLY A 5 38.41 -1.43 -17.61
C GLY A 5 37.99 -1.32 -19.08
N GLU A 6 36.77 -0.86 -19.37
CA GLU A 6 36.17 -0.97 -20.71
C GLU A 6 36.23 0.31 -21.56
N HIS A 7 36.45 1.47 -20.94
CA HIS A 7 36.35 2.76 -21.63
C HIS A 7 37.56 3.62 -21.35
N ASP A 8 38.15 4.22 -22.38
CA ASP A 8 39.23 5.18 -22.17
C ASP A 8 38.68 6.50 -21.59
N LEU A 9 39.34 6.98 -20.53
CA LEU A 9 38.99 8.24 -19.85
C LEU A 9 39.91 9.40 -20.24
N THR A 10 40.85 9.17 -21.17
CA THR A 10 41.59 10.26 -21.82
C THR A 10 40.77 10.88 -22.96
N ASP A 11 39.86 10.10 -23.57
CA ASP A 11 38.89 10.57 -24.55
C ASP A 11 37.75 11.39 -23.90
N PRO A 12 37.60 12.69 -24.24
CA PRO A 12 36.54 13.55 -23.70
C PRO A 12 35.11 13.08 -24.05
N ALA A 13 34.93 12.28 -25.11
CA ALA A 13 33.63 11.71 -25.45
C ALA A 13 33.11 10.78 -24.33
N ASN A 14 34.01 10.10 -23.63
CA ASN A 14 33.71 9.13 -22.57
C ASN A 14 33.60 9.75 -21.17
N VAL A 15 34.02 11.01 -20.99
CA VAL A 15 34.11 11.68 -19.70
C VAL A 15 32.98 12.69 -19.50
N GLY A 16 32.30 12.61 -18.36
CA GLY A 16 31.34 13.59 -17.87
C GLY A 16 31.82 14.25 -16.57
N LEU A 17 31.33 15.46 -16.31
CA LEU A 17 31.62 16.21 -15.09
C LEU A 17 30.38 16.32 -14.21
N ARG A 18 30.55 16.16 -12.90
CA ARG A 18 29.49 16.33 -11.91
C ARG A 18 29.97 17.22 -10.77
N ARG A 19 29.26 18.32 -10.51
CA ARG A 19 29.48 19.15 -9.31
C ARG A 19 28.93 18.42 -8.08
N ARG A 20 29.74 18.35 -7.02
CA ARG A 20 29.35 17.82 -5.72
C ARG A 20 28.86 18.94 -4.80
N PRO A 21 28.06 18.62 -3.77
CA PRO A 21 27.79 19.55 -2.68
C PRO A 21 29.12 20.04 -2.10
N GLY A 22 29.33 21.36 -2.02
CA GLY A 22 30.63 21.97 -1.69
C GLY A 22 31.47 22.44 -2.88
N GLY A 23 30.93 22.43 -4.12
CA GLY A 23 31.55 23.09 -5.28
C GLY A 23 32.61 22.27 -6.04
N ALA A 24 33.11 21.18 -5.45
CA ALA A 24 34.08 20.31 -6.11
C ALA A 24 33.52 19.62 -7.37
N VAL A 25 34.32 19.57 -8.45
CA VAL A 25 33.96 18.89 -9.70
C VAL A 25 34.60 17.51 -9.74
N SER A 26 33.79 16.46 -9.98
CA SER A 26 34.25 15.08 -10.13
C SER A 26 34.01 14.55 -11.55
N ARG A 27 34.99 13.81 -12.09
CA ARG A 27 34.90 13.14 -13.39
C ARG A 27 34.22 11.78 -13.26
N TYR A 28 33.40 11.41 -14.23
CA TYR A 28 32.79 10.08 -14.31
C TYR A 28 32.72 9.57 -15.76
N CYS A 29 32.63 8.24 -15.91
CA CYS A 29 32.47 7.59 -17.21
C CYS A 29 31.00 7.67 -17.68
N LYS A 30 30.76 8.36 -18.80
CA LYS A 30 29.42 8.54 -19.40
C LYS A 30 28.76 7.19 -19.76
N PRO A 31 29.41 6.27 -20.50
CA PRO A 31 28.86 4.95 -20.81
C PRO A 31 28.40 4.15 -19.58
N CYS A 32 29.27 4.02 -18.56
CA CYS A 32 28.94 3.27 -17.35
C CYS A 32 27.78 3.90 -16.55
N ASN A 33 27.68 5.23 -16.53
CA ASN A 33 26.58 5.92 -15.87
C ASN A 33 25.25 5.68 -16.62
N ARG A 34 25.25 5.76 -17.95
CA ARG A 34 24.06 5.44 -18.77
C ARG A 34 23.59 3.99 -18.55
N ARG A 35 24.51 3.03 -18.49
CA ARG A 35 24.20 1.62 -18.20
C ARG A 35 23.55 1.47 -16.83
N ARG A 36 24.17 1.99 -15.76
CA ARG A 36 23.62 1.95 -14.40
C ARG A 36 22.24 2.61 -14.29
N SER A 37 22.04 3.72 -15.00
CA SER A 37 20.74 4.40 -15.06
C SER A 37 19.69 3.52 -15.74
N ARG A 38 20.02 2.90 -16.89
CA ARG A 38 19.14 1.94 -17.57
C ARG A 38 18.79 0.74 -16.68
N ASP A 39 19.77 0.14 -16.02
CA ASP A 39 19.55 -1.00 -15.11
C ASP A 39 18.69 -0.60 -13.90
N HIS A 40 18.93 0.59 -13.34
CA HIS A 40 18.09 1.13 -12.27
C HIS A 40 16.65 1.40 -12.73
N HIS A 41 16.47 1.96 -13.93
CA HIS A 41 15.14 2.13 -14.54
C HIS A 41 14.47 0.80 -14.86
N HIS A 42 15.21 -0.21 -15.31
CA HIS A 42 14.73 -1.57 -15.53
C HIS A 42 14.25 -2.20 -14.22
N ARG A 43 15.08 -2.20 -13.18
CA ARG A 43 14.70 -2.70 -11.85
C ARG A 43 13.54 -1.94 -11.24
N ARG A 44 13.48 -0.61 -11.43
CA ARG A 44 12.30 0.19 -11.01
C ARG A 44 11.06 -0.16 -11.81
N ARG A 45 11.18 -0.48 -13.10
CA ARG A 45 10.06 -0.93 -13.95
C ARG A 45 9.61 -2.34 -13.59
N GLU A 46 10.51 -3.25 -13.28
CA GLU A 46 10.19 -4.61 -12.80
C GLU A 46 9.58 -4.56 -11.40
N ALA A 47 10.12 -3.76 -10.49
CA ALA A 47 9.55 -3.54 -9.15
C ALA A 47 8.26 -2.72 -9.18
N ALA A 48 8.02 -1.94 -10.24
CA ALA A 48 6.78 -1.21 -10.50
C ALA A 48 5.94 -1.86 -11.61
N ALA A 49 6.19 -3.13 -11.95
CA ALA A 49 5.29 -3.92 -12.77
C ALA A 49 4.36 -4.67 -11.82
N PRO A 50 3.21 -4.08 -11.43
CA PRO A 50 2.15 -4.91 -10.92
C PRO A 50 1.70 -5.78 -12.10
N SER A 51 1.61 -7.09 -11.88
CA SER A 51 0.58 -7.89 -12.54
C SER A 51 -0.66 -7.01 -12.62
N ARG A 52 -1.25 -6.79 -13.80
CA ARG A 52 -2.52 -6.08 -13.98
C ARG A 52 -3.60 -6.79 -13.14
N ARG A 53 -3.64 -6.51 -11.84
CA ARG A 53 -4.64 -7.01 -10.90
C ARG A 53 -5.87 -6.18 -11.21
N ARG A 54 -6.71 -6.74 -12.09
CA ARG A 54 -7.99 -6.17 -12.48
C ARG A 54 -8.78 -5.88 -11.21
N ARG A 55 -9.46 -4.74 -11.15
CA ARG A 55 -10.49 -4.51 -10.13
C ARG A 55 -11.43 -5.72 -10.09
N PRO A 56 -11.91 -6.12 -8.90
CA PRO A 56 -12.87 -7.21 -8.79
C PRO A 56 -14.04 -7.03 -9.75
N ALA A 57 -14.56 -8.14 -10.28
CA ALA A 57 -15.72 -8.09 -11.16
C ALA A 57 -16.93 -7.47 -10.44
N ARG A 58 -17.72 -6.67 -11.19
CA ARG A 58 -18.97 -6.12 -10.69
C ARG A 58 -19.88 -7.23 -10.19
N GLY A 59 -20.49 -7.04 -9.02
CA GLY A 59 -21.34 -8.03 -8.36
C GLY A 59 -20.60 -9.00 -7.42
N SER A 60 -19.26 -9.03 -7.43
CA SER A 60 -18.50 -9.93 -6.55
C SER A 60 -18.46 -9.48 -5.08
N ALA A 61 -18.26 -10.42 -4.15
CA ALA A 61 -18.02 -10.08 -2.75
C ALA A 61 -16.71 -9.26 -2.58
N LEU A 62 -15.71 -9.52 -3.43
CA LEU A 62 -14.45 -8.76 -3.44
C LEU A 62 -14.65 -7.30 -3.87
N GLU A 63 -15.62 -7.01 -4.75
CA GLU A 63 -15.99 -5.62 -5.06
C GLU A 63 -16.54 -4.91 -3.82
N THR A 64 -17.34 -5.58 -3.00
CA THR A 64 -17.82 -5.03 -1.72
C THR A 64 -16.66 -4.64 -0.81
N LEU A 65 -15.64 -5.50 -0.77
CA LEU A 65 -14.42 -5.24 0.00
C LEU A 65 -13.58 -4.11 -0.60
N GLN A 66 -13.48 -4.03 -1.93
CA GLN A 66 -12.80 -2.93 -2.62
C GLN A 66 -13.45 -1.59 -2.31
N MET A 67 -14.78 -1.49 -2.38
CA MET A 67 -15.49 -0.24 -2.05
C MET A 67 -15.25 0.18 -0.60
N LEU A 68 -15.25 -0.78 0.33
CA LEU A 68 -14.91 -0.51 1.73
C LEU A 68 -13.46 -0.03 1.90
N ALA A 69 -12.52 -0.58 1.13
CA ALA A 69 -11.12 -0.13 1.10
C ALA A 69 -10.97 1.25 0.45
N ASP A 70 -11.84 1.61 -0.48
CA ASP A 70 -11.89 2.93 -1.15
C ASP A 70 -12.55 4.01 -0.27
N GLY A 71 -13.16 3.63 0.87
CA GLY A 71 -13.72 4.55 1.86
C GLY A 71 -15.24 4.60 1.91
N GLU A 72 -15.93 3.84 1.06
CA GLU A 72 -17.39 3.77 1.03
C GLU A 72 -17.93 3.14 2.33
N THR A 73 -19.00 3.73 2.86
CA THR A 73 -19.75 3.18 3.99
C THR A 73 -20.63 2.01 3.56
N VAL A 74 -21.09 1.20 4.52
CA VAL A 74 -22.00 0.09 4.23
C VAL A 74 -23.30 0.56 3.56
N ALA A 75 -23.80 1.74 3.94
CA ALA A 75 -24.99 2.32 3.34
C ALA A 75 -24.78 2.74 1.88
N GLU A 76 -23.64 3.38 1.58
CA GLU A 76 -23.28 3.77 0.20
C GLU A 76 -23.03 2.55 -0.67
N ILE A 77 -22.33 1.53 -0.16
CA ILE A 77 -22.12 0.26 -0.87
C ILE A 77 -23.45 -0.41 -1.19
N ALA A 78 -24.37 -0.47 -0.22
CA ALA A 78 -25.70 -1.04 -0.40
C ALA A 78 -26.48 -0.31 -1.50
N LEU A 79 -26.45 1.03 -1.48
CA LEU A 79 -27.09 1.89 -2.48
C LEU A 79 -26.49 1.67 -3.88
N GLN A 80 -25.17 1.81 -4.03
CA GLN A 80 -24.48 1.70 -5.31
C GLN A 80 -24.65 0.32 -5.96
N ARG A 81 -24.78 -0.73 -5.14
CA ARG A 81 -24.96 -2.12 -5.61
C ARG A 81 -26.42 -2.56 -5.66
N SER A 82 -27.37 -1.72 -5.27
CA SER A 82 -28.80 -2.04 -5.20
C SER A 82 -29.09 -3.31 -4.38
N ILE A 83 -28.47 -3.44 -3.21
CA ILE A 83 -28.67 -4.55 -2.25
C ILE A 83 -28.93 -4.00 -0.85
N SER A 84 -29.39 -4.84 0.09
CA SER A 84 -29.56 -4.42 1.48
C SER A 84 -28.21 -4.30 2.22
N GLN A 85 -28.18 -3.47 3.27
CA GLN A 85 -27.02 -3.39 4.17
C GLN A 85 -26.70 -4.76 4.81
N ASP A 86 -27.73 -5.55 5.13
CA ASP A 86 -27.55 -6.93 5.61
C ASP A 86 -26.87 -7.84 4.58
N ALA A 87 -27.15 -7.66 3.30
CA ALA A 87 -26.46 -8.39 2.24
C ALA A 87 -24.98 -8.00 2.18
N VAL A 88 -24.66 -6.71 2.37
CA VAL A 88 -23.28 -6.22 2.50
C VAL A 88 -22.58 -6.85 3.71
N TYR A 89 -23.20 -6.79 4.90
CA TYR A 89 -22.64 -7.40 6.11
C TYR A 89 -22.43 -8.90 5.97
N ARG A 90 -23.37 -9.63 5.36
CA ARG A 90 -23.23 -11.08 5.08
C ARG A 90 -22.10 -11.35 4.09
N ALA A 91 -21.95 -10.55 3.05
CA ALA A 91 -20.86 -10.69 2.08
C ALA A 91 -19.48 -10.50 2.75
N LEU A 92 -19.32 -9.42 3.53
CA LEU A 92 -18.10 -9.16 4.29
C LEU A 92 -17.85 -10.24 5.36
N GLY A 93 -18.90 -10.74 6.02
CA GLY A 93 -18.83 -11.83 6.98
C GLY A 93 -18.29 -13.13 6.37
N ARG A 94 -18.80 -13.52 5.20
CA ARG A 94 -18.28 -14.68 4.45
C ARG A 94 -16.82 -14.51 4.05
N LEU A 95 -16.42 -13.33 3.59
CA LEU A 95 -15.02 -13.06 3.28
C LEU A 95 -14.13 -13.13 4.52
N ARG A 96 -14.54 -12.53 5.65
CA ARG A 96 -13.78 -12.64 6.90
C ARG A 96 -13.56 -14.10 7.31
N HIS A 97 -14.59 -14.94 7.20
CA HIS A 97 -14.48 -16.37 7.48
C HIS A 97 -13.51 -17.05 6.52
N ARG A 98 -13.64 -16.80 5.21
CA ARG A 98 -12.77 -17.36 4.16
C ARG A 98 -11.29 -17.01 4.36
N TYR A 99 -11.00 -15.75 4.71
CA TYR A 99 -9.63 -15.28 4.97
C TYR A 99 -9.15 -15.58 6.40
N GLY A 100 -9.99 -16.17 7.25
CA GLY A 100 -9.63 -16.52 8.63
C GLY A 100 -9.34 -15.32 9.54
N VAL A 101 -9.96 -14.16 9.27
CA VAL A 101 -9.72 -12.89 9.97
C VAL A 101 -10.93 -12.42 10.77
N ARG A 102 -10.68 -11.62 11.81
CA ARG A 102 -11.71 -11.21 12.78
C ARG A 102 -12.31 -9.81 12.52
N SER A 103 -11.66 -8.99 11.71
CA SER A 103 -12.07 -7.60 11.46
C SER A 103 -12.04 -7.28 9.97
N ASN A 104 -12.82 -6.28 9.55
CA ASN A 104 -12.80 -5.81 8.16
C ASN A 104 -11.45 -5.13 7.82
N ALA A 105 -10.80 -4.48 8.80
CA ALA A 105 -9.47 -3.92 8.62
C ALA A 105 -8.42 -5.01 8.34
N ALA A 106 -8.48 -6.13 9.08
CA ALA A 106 -7.65 -7.29 8.80
C ALA A 106 -7.96 -7.91 7.43
N LEU A 107 -9.24 -7.99 7.06
CA LEU A 107 -9.66 -8.49 5.75
C LEU A 107 -9.10 -7.64 4.60
N VAL A 108 -9.17 -6.30 4.70
CA VAL A 108 -8.56 -5.39 3.72
C VAL A 108 -7.05 -5.60 3.68
N ALA A 109 -6.38 -5.68 4.83
CA ALA A 109 -4.93 -5.86 4.90
C ALA A 109 -4.46 -7.15 4.19
N VAL A 110 -5.14 -8.28 4.44
CA VAL A 110 -4.78 -9.56 3.82
C VAL A 110 -5.14 -9.57 2.34
N ALA A 111 -6.31 -9.07 1.95
CA ALA A 111 -6.69 -9.01 0.54
C ALA A 111 -5.79 -8.07 -0.27
N LEU A 112 -5.22 -7.02 0.33
CA LEU A 112 -4.17 -6.18 -0.28
C LEU A 112 -2.83 -6.92 -0.40
N ALA A 113 -2.44 -7.69 0.62
CA ALA A 113 -1.22 -8.50 0.61
C ALA A 113 -1.27 -9.58 -0.48
N ASP A 114 -2.40 -10.28 -0.57
CA ASP A 114 -2.68 -11.28 -1.59
C ASP A 114 -2.91 -10.63 -2.96
N GLY A 115 -3.29 -9.34 -2.95
CA GLY A 115 -3.62 -8.44 -4.05
C GLY A 115 -4.90 -8.80 -4.78
N ASP A 116 -5.87 -9.35 -4.05
CA ASP A 116 -7.24 -9.59 -4.50
C ASP A 116 -8.03 -8.28 -4.62
N ILE A 117 -7.58 -7.24 -3.91
CA ILE A 117 -8.06 -5.85 -4.03
C ILE A 117 -6.87 -4.91 -4.27
N GLN A 118 -7.16 -3.68 -4.69
CA GLN A 118 -6.18 -2.62 -4.89
C GLN A 118 -6.24 -1.62 -3.73
N PRO A 119 -5.10 -1.01 -3.35
CA PRO A 119 -5.11 0.08 -2.40
C PRO A 119 -5.69 1.34 -3.05
N VAL A 120 -6.32 2.18 -2.24
CA VAL A 120 -6.87 3.48 -2.62
C VAL A 120 -5.87 4.33 -3.42
N HIS A 121 -6.35 4.96 -4.48
CA HIS A 121 -5.55 5.82 -5.36
C HIS A 121 -6.08 7.26 -5.34
N GLY A 122 -5.18 8.23 -5.53
CA GLY A 122 -5.54 9.64 -5.70
C GLY A 122 -5.93 10.38 -4.43
N GLN A 123 -5.86 9.75 -3.25
CA GLN A 123 -6.09 10.42 -1.97
C GLN A 123 -4.81 11.04 -1.40
N PRO A 124 -4.94 12.11 -0.57
CA PRO A 124 -3.82 12.67 0.18
C PRO A 124 -3.20 11.61 1.08
N LEU A 125 -1.87 11.55 1.11
CA LEU A 125 -1.15 10.68 2.04
C LEU A 125 -1.18 11.30 3.45
N PRO A 126 -1.29 10.48 4.51
CA PRO A 126 -1.26 11.00 5.87
C PRO A 126 0.09 11.68 6.15
N PRO A 127 0.09 12.75 6.98
CA PRO A 127 1.32 13.44 7.33
C PRO A 127 2.30 12.49 8.03
N GLY A 128 3.60 12.68 7.83
CA GLY A 128 4.61 11.99 8.63
C GLY A 128 4.64 12.51 10.07
N GLY A 129 4.99 11.66 11.03
CA GLY A 129 5.19 12.05 12.43
C GLY A 129 4.73 11.00 13.44
N ASP A 130 4.95 11.30 14.72
CA ASP A 130 4.70 10.39 15.84
C ASP A 130 3.21 10.00 15.97
N THR A 131 2.31 10.93 15.67
CA THR A 131 0.86 10.68 15.68
C THR A 131 0.45 9.65 14.63
N THR A 132 0.90 9.79 13.38
CA THR A 132 0.68 8.79 12.31
C THR A 132 1.32 7.45 12.65
N ALA A 133 2.51 7.45 13.26
CA ALA A 133 3.16 6.22 13.71
C ALA A 133 2.34 5.52 14.82
N ALA A 134 1.81 6.26 15.79
CA ALA A 134 0.97 5.72 16.86
C ALA A 134 -0.35 5.15 16.32
N HIS A 135 -0.99 5.84 15.37
CA HIS A 135 -2.21 5.34 14.72
C HIS A 135 -1.93 4.11 13.84
N THR A 136 -0.80 4.09 13.13
CA THR A 136 -0.35 2.91 12.36
C THR A 136 -0.15 1.70 13.28
N ALA A 137 0.56 1.88 14.40
CA ALA A 137 0.74 0.83 15.40
C ALA A 137 -0.60 0.34 15.98
N SER A 138 -1.53 1.25 16.26
CA SER A 138 -2.88 0.90 16.72
C SER A 138 -3.66 0.08 15.69
N LEU A 139 -3.55 0.39 14.40
CA LEU A 139 -4.17 -0.39 13.32
C LEU A 139 -3.51 -1.75 13.13
N LEU A 140 -2.19 -1.86 13.26
CA LEU A 140 -1.50 -3.16 13.22
C LEU A 140 -1.98 -4.09 14.35
N ARG A 141 -2.18 -3.57 15.57
CA ARG A 141 -2.78 -4.34 16.67
C ARG A 141 -4.19 -4.83 16.35
N LEU A 142 -5.01 -4.01 15.67
CA LEU A 142 -6.34 -4.44 15.21
C LEU A 142 -6.25 -5.52 14.14
N ILE A 143 -5.36 -5.37 13.16
CA ILE A 143 -5.17 -6.35 12.08
C ILE A 143 -4.72 -7.69 12.65
N ARG A 144 -3.82 -7.69 13.63
CA ARG A 144 -3.34 -8.89 14.33
C ARG A 144 -4.34 -9.49 15.32
N GLY A 145 -5.48 -8.83 15.56
CA GLY A 145 -6.49 -9.27 16.51
C GLY A 145 -6.13 -9.03 17.99
N GLU A 146 -5.08 -8.26 18.26
CA GLU A 146 -4.63 -7.83 19.60
C GLU A 146 -5.48 -6.68 20.15
N ARG A 147 -6.25 -6.02 19.28
CA ARG A 147 -7.20 -4.96 19.61
C ARG A 147 -8.55 -5.22 18.93
N ARG A 148 -9.65 -4.83 19.58
CA ARG A 148 -10.99 -4.81 18.97
C ARG A 148 -11.21 -3.52 18.19
N ALA A 149 -12.06 -3.57 17.15
CA ALA A 149 -12.44 -2.39 16.39
C ALA A 149 -12.96 -1.29 17.33
N LEU A 150 -12.54 -0.05 17.09
CA LEU A 150 -12.99 1.07 17.93
C LEU A 150 -14.48 1.32 17.70
N LYS A 151 -15.18 1.72 18.76
CA LYS A 151 -16.55 2.22 18.59
C LYS A 151 -16.49 3.58 17.89
N PRO A 152 -17.53 3.97 17.13
CA PRO A 152 -17.56 5.27 16.45
C PRO A 152 -17.24 6.47 17.36
N ARG A 153 -17.68 6.41 18.62
CA ARG A 153 -17.41 7.44 19.63
C ARG A 153 -15.92 7.54 20.02
N ASP A 154 -15.22 6.40 20.09
CA ASP A 154 -13.80 6.37 20.45
C ASP A 154 -12.94 6.86 19.29
N VAL A 155 -13.36 6.54 18.07
CA VAL A 155 -12.75 7.03 16.83
C VAL A 155 -12.83 8.56 16.74
N GLN A 156 -14.02 9.13 16.96
CA GLN A 156 -14.25 10.58 16.93
C GLN A 156 -13.45 11.31 18.01
N ARG A 157 -13.38 10.74 19.23
CA ARG A 157 -12.65 11.36 20.35
C ARG A 157 -11.14 11.41 20.12
N GLY A 158 -10.58 10.44 19.39
CA GLY A 158 -9.14 10.37 19.10
C GLY A 158 -8.71 11.08 17.82
N ARG A 159 -9.64 11.62 17.00
CA ARG A 159 -9.39 12.17 15.64
C ARG A 159 -8.47 11.29 14.76
N MET A 160 -8.40 10.00 15.06
CA MET A 160 -7.44 9.08 14.46
C MET A 160 -7.64 8.99 12.95
N LEU A 161 -8.90 8.83 12.54
CA LEU A 161 -9.24 8.70 11.13
C LEU A 161 -9.04 10.01 10.37
N ASP A 162 -9.37 11.15 10.98
CA ASP A 162 -9.11 12.48 10.39
C ASP A 162 -7.62 12.70 10.13
N HIS A 163 -6.76 12.32 11.09
CA HIS A 163 -5.30 12.42 10.93
C HIS A 163 -4.77 11.51 9.84
N LEU A 164 -5.41 10.36 9.63
CA LEU A 164 -5.07 9.43 8.57
C LEU A 164 -5.76 9.73 7.23
N TYR A 165 -6.54 10.82 7.14
CA TYR A 165 -7.40 11.14 5.98
C TYR A 165 -8.30 9.97 5.56
N ALA A 166 -8.83 9.24 6.53
CA ALA A 166 -9.66 8.06 6.33
C ALA A 166 -11.06 8.24 6.92
N PHE A 167 -12.01 7.43 6.46
CA PHE A 167 -13.41 7.46 6.92
C PHE A 167 -13.79 6.24 7.77
N SER A 168 -12.97 5.19 7.74
CA SER A 168 -13.14 3.98 8.54
C SER A 168 -11.79 3.29 8.80
N GLU A 169 -11.70 2.40 9.79
CA GLU A 169 -10.47 1.62 10.03
C GLU A 169 -10.04 0.78 8.81
N PRO A 170 -10.93 0.10 8.05
CA PRO A 170 -10.56 -0.56 6.80
C PRO A 170 -10.01 0.39 5.73
N HIS A 171 -10.62 1.57 5.57
CA HIS A 171 -10.12 2.59 4.64
C HIS A 171 -8.75 3.10 5.07
N ALA A 172 -8.54 3.32 6.37
CA ALA A 172 -7.25 3.73 6.92
C ALA A 172 -6.13 2.73 6.63
N VAL A 173 -6.42 1.42 6.68
CA VAL A 173 -5.46 0.39 6.25
C VAL A 173 -5.08 0.59 4.79
N SER A 174 -6.06 0.84 3.92
CA SER A 174 -5.78 1.08 2.51
C SER A 174 -4.95 2.35 2.29
N VAL A 175 -5.24 3.45 2.99
CA VAL A 175 -4.46 4.69 2.92
C VAL A 175 -3.01 4.46 3.36
N LEU A 176 -2.81 3.79 4.49
CA LEU A 176 -1.48 3.45 5.00
C LEU A 176 -0.73 2.48 4.10
N TRP A 177 -1.44 1.61 3.38
CA TRP A 177 -0.88 0.74 2.36
C TRP A 177 -0.36 1.54 1.16
N THR A 178 -1.15 2.50 0.67
CA THR A 178 -0.73 3.44 -0.40
C THR A 178 0.49 4.25 0.03
N ALA A 179 0.54 4.67 1.30
CA ALA A 179 1.67 5.37 1.90
C ALA A 179 2.90 4.48 2.17
N ARG A 180 2.79 3.16 1.99
CA ARG A 180 3.81 2.14 2.34
C ARG A 180 4.20 2.12 3.82
N LEU A 181 3.29 2.53 4.69
CA LEU A 181 3.44 2.50 6.15
C LEU A 181 2.95 1.18 6.76
N ILE A 182 2.01 0.51 6.07
CA ILE A 182 1.65 -0.90 6.31
C ILE A 182 1.95 -1.66 5.02
N THR A 183 2.56 -2.83 5.14
CA THR A 183 2.94 -3.69 4.02
C THR A 183 2.65 -5.15 4.33
N ALA A 184 2.77 -6.02 3.32
CA ALA A 184 2.65 -7.47 3.52
C ALA A 184 3.65 -8.03 4.55
N LYS A 185 4.80 -7.37 4.76
CA LYS A 185 5.82 -7.79 5.75
C LYS A 185 5.33 -7.66 7.20
N ASP A 186 4.35 -6.79 7.43
CA ASP A 186 3.80 -6.54 8.76
C ASP A 186 2.75 -7.59 9.17
N LEU A 187 2.40 -8.50 8.24
CA LEU A 187 1.32 -9.49 8.32
C LEU A 187 1.78 -10.97 8.22
N PRO A 188 2.95 -11.38 8.75
CA PRO A 188 3.48 -12.74 8.51
C PRO A 188 2.56 -13.84 9.03
N GLN A 189 1.80 -13.55 10.10
CA GLN A 189 0.87 -14.49 10.75
C GLN A 189 -0.37 -14.79 9.90
N LEU A 190 -0.75 -13.87 8.99
CA LEU A 190 -2.04 -13.88 8.30
C LEU A 190 -1.93 -14.41 6.87
N THR A 191 -0.78 -14.24 6.22
CA THR A 191 -0.51 -14.74 4.86
C THR A 191 -0.06 -16.21 4.84
N SER A 192 0.38 -16.76 5.99
CA SER A 192 0.90 -18.13 6.14
C SER A 192 -0.19 -19.21 6.25
N ARG A 193 -1.48 -18.83 6.35
CA ARG A 193 -2.61 -19.79 6.50
C ARG A 193 -3.12 -20.38 5.18
N ARG A 194 -2.27 -20.44 4.14
CA ARG A 194 -2.52 -21.27 2.96
C ARG A 194 -2.04 -22.69 3.23
N THR A 195 -2.89 -23.47 3.89
CA THR A 195 -2.91 -24.91 3.67
C THR A 195 -4.34 -25.28 3.32
N VAL A 196 -4.46 -25.95 2.17
CA VAL A 196 -5.65 -26.47 1.49
C VAL A 196 -6.37 -25.49 0.57
#